data_AF-A0A937NIF7-F1
#
_entry.id   AF-A0A937NIF7-F1
#
_cell.length_a   1.000
_cell.length_b   1.000
_cell.length_c   1.000
_cell.angle_alpha   90.00
_cell.angle_beta   90.00
_cell.angle_gamma   90.00
#
_symmetry.space_group_name_H-M   'P 1'
#
loop_
_entity.id
_entity.type
_entity.pdbx_description
1 polymer ?
#
loop_
_entity_poly.entity_id
_entity_poly.type
_entity_poly.pdbx_seq_one_letter_code
_entity_poly.pdbx_strand_id
1 'polypeptide(L)'
;MQQRCPNCGSPVASGQRFCGGCGAQISLSCPQCRITVNPGTRFCPNCGATLGGGMPPQQPGGMPPQQPGWGQQPGGMPPQQPGWGQQPGWAPPAPSSQPSSSRRPLLILVLFILLIGLGVLAYMYTPLGATVKDLLQSVTGATGGTGSGQDITKPQISNVQATPSTTSAVITWTTNELASSQVEYGRTKDQTLLSELRDDPTALDAEGNPISAGAITHSITLTGLTPSIPAGNIMYYYKVKSKDAAGNEAVYPASDSDWKTFETKISDT
;
A
#
# COMPACT_ATOMS: atom_id res chain seq x y z
N MET A 1 -32.86 6.62 5.04
CA MET A 1 -32.06 7.75 5.55
C MET A 1 -31.40 8.41 4.36
N GLN A 2 -31.77 9.66 4.05
CA GLN A 2 -31.24 10.39 2.90
C GLN A 2 -29.82 10.85 3.22
N GLN A 3 -28.81 10.40 2.46
CA GLN A 3 -27.43 10.85 2.65
C GLN A 3 -27.34 12.33 2.25
N ARG A 4 -26.68 13.17 3.05
CA ARG A 4 -26.43 14.59 2.70
C ARG A 4 -25.02 14.75 2.17
N CYS A 5 -24.84 15.66 1.23
CA CYS A 5 -23.52 16.00 0.74
C CYS A 5 -22.70 16.64 1.87
N PRO A 6 -21.48 16.15 2.17
CA PRO A 6 -20.63 16.73 3.20
C PRO A 6 -20.07 18.11 2.80
N ASN A 7 -20.11 18.45 1.51
CA ASN A 7 -19.60 19.72 0.99
C ASN A 7 -20.67 20.83 0.98
N CYS A 8 -21.89 20.55 0.50
CA CYS A 8 -22.94 21.57 0.35
C CYS A 8 -24.24 21.30 1.13
N GLY A 9 -24.35 20.16 1.83
CA GLY A 9 -25.54 19.81 2.63
C GLY A 9 -26.77 19.36 1.85
N SER A 10 -26.76 19.43 0.51
CA SER A 10 -27.86 19.00 -0.35
C SER A 10 -28.15 17.50 -0.21
N PRO A 11 -29.43 17.08 -0.31
CA PRO A 11 -29.78 15.67 -0.27
C PRO A 11 -29.20 14.93 -1.48
N VAL A 12 -28.61 13.77 -1.21
CA VAL A 12 -27.99 12.87 -2.20
C VAL A 12 -28.79 11.56 -2.21
N ALA A 13 -29.22 11.12 -3.40
CA ALA A 13 -29.90 9.84 -3.55
C ALA A 13 -28.91 8.66 -3.41
N SER A 14 -29.39 7.53 -2.93
CA SER A 14 -28.55 6.33 -2.74
C SER A 14 -27.91 5.89 -4.06
N GLY A 15 -26.59 5.69 -4.06
CA GLY A 15 -25.84 5.28 -5.26
C GLY A 15 -25.42 6.42 -6.21
N GLN A 16 -25.72 7.67 -5.89
CA GLN A 16 -25.24 8.83 -6.66
C GLN A 16 -23.73 9.01 -6.47
N ARG A 17 -23.00 9.06 -7.60
CA ARG A 17 -21.54 9.19 -7.62
C ARG A 17 -21.08 10.63 -7.38
N PHE A 18 -21.95 11.59 -7.65
CA PHE A 18 -21.68 13.03 -7.55
C PHE A 18 -22.90 13.73 -6.93
N CYS A 19 -22.66 14.83 -6.21
CA CYS A 19 -23.72 15.66 -5.69
C CYS A 19 -24.31 16.53 -6.81
N GLY A 20 -25.60 16.36 -7.13
CA GLY A 20 -26.30 17.20 -8.11
C GLY A 20 -26.44 18.67 -7.71
N GLY A 21 -26.09 19.05 -6.48
CA GLY A 21 -26.10 20.44 -6.02
C GLY A 21 -24.78 21.18 -6.18
N CYS A 22 -23.63 20.52 -5.94
CA CYS A 22 -22.32 21.18 -5.95
C CYS A 22 -21.23 20.45 -6.75
N GLY A 23 -21.55 19.34 -7.40
CA GLY A 23 -20.62 18.56 -8.23
C GLY A 23 -19.60 17.71 -7.47
N ALA A 24 -19.55 17.78 -6.13
CA ALA A 24 -18.60 17.01 -5.34
C ALA A 24 -18.83 15.50 -5.46
N GLN A 25 -17.75 14.72 -5.61
CA GLN A 25 -17.82 13.26 -5.66
C GLN A 25 -18.18 12.69 -4.29
N ILE A 26 -19.19 11.82 -4.23
CA ILE A 26 -19.69 11.25 -2.97
C ILE A 26 -19.01 9.90 -2.77
N SER A 27 -17.93 9.89 -1.99
CA SER A 27 -17.27 8.65 -1.59
C SER A 27 -18.19 7.87 -0.63
N LEU A 28 -18.49 6.61 -0.99
CA LEU A 28 -19.29 5.73 -0.16
C LEU A 28 -18.38 5.08 0.88
N SER A 29 -18.78 5.01 2.15
CA SER A 29 -18.05 4.22 3.15
C SER A 29 -18.75 2.89 3.35
N CYS A 30 -17.99 1.80 3.39
CA CYS A 30 -18.54 0.48 3.65
C CYS A 30 -19.12 0.41 5.07
N PRO A 31 -20.40 0.05 5.28
CA PRO A 31 -21.01 0.01 6.60
C PRO A 31 -20.48 -1.15 7.47
N GLN A 32 -19.74 -2.11 6.90
CA GLN A 32 -19.21 -3.27 7.63
C GLN A 32 -17.76 -3.09 8.06
N CYS A 33 -16.89 -2.63 7.16
CA CYS A 33 -15.46 -2.46 7.49
C CYS A 33 -14.98 -1.00 7.46
N ARG A 34 -15.88 -0.03 7.25
CA ARG A 34 -15.64 1.42 7.26
C ARG A 34 -14.63 1.95 6.24
N ILE A 35 -14.15 1.11 5.33
CA ILE A 35 -13.27 1.56 4.25
C ILE A 35 -14.06 2.40 3.25
N THR A 36 -13.42 3.44 2.75
CA THR A 36 -13.95 4.23 1.63
C THR A 36 -13.88 3.39 0.36
N VAL A 37 -15.01 3.26 -0.31
CA VAL A 37 -15.19 2.45 -1.51
C VAL A 37 -15.65 3.33 -2.66
N ASN A 38 -15.21 2.98 -3.87
CA ASN A 38 -15.50 3.77 -5.05
C ASN A 38 -17.02 3.77 -5.36
N PRO A 39 -17.59 4.90 -5.80
CA PRO A 39 -19.01 4.98 -6.13
C PRO A 39 -19.37 4.05 -7.30
N GLY A 40 -20.38 3.19 -7.09
CA GLY A 40 -20.81 2.16 -8.05
C GLY A 40 -20.30 0.75 -7.77
N THR A 41 -19.45 0.57 -6.75
CA THR A 41 -19.06 -0.77 -6.26
C THR A 41 -20.27 -1.48 -5.67
N ARG A 42 -20.65 -2.62 -6.27
CA ARG A 42 -21.77 -3.45 -5.79
C ARG A 42 -21.40 -4.22 -4.52
N PHE A 43 -20.12 -4.54 -4.37
CA PHE A 43 -19.53 -5.29 -3.27
C PHE A 43 -18.28 -4.57 -2.75
N CYS A 44 -18.06 -4.62 -1.44
CA CYS A 44 -16.85 -4.09 -0.83
C CYS A 44 -15.66 -5.01 -1.16
N PRO A 45 -14.55 -4.50 -1.74
CA PRO A 45 -13.38 -5.31 -2.04
C PRO A 45 -12.61 -5.78 -0.80
N ASN A 46 -12.86 -5.16 0.36
CA ASN A 46 -12.18 -5.50 1.61
C ASN A 46 -12.93 -6.56 2.44
N CYS A 47 -14.25 -6.45 2.56
CA CYS A 47 -15.04 -7.34 3.44
C CYS A 47 -16.16 -8.13 2.73
N GLY A 48 -16.35 -7.94 1.43
CA GLY A 48 -17.38 -8.63 0.64
C GLY A 48 -18.83 -8.12 0.86
N ALA A 49 -19.05 -7.19 1.80
CA ALA A 49 -20.38 -6.66 2.08
C ALA A 49 -21.01 -5.97 0.86
N THR A 50 -22.30 -6.18 0.63
CA THR A 50 -23.08 -5.53 -0.42
C THR A 50 -23.36 -4.07 -0.08
N LEU A 51 -23.12 -3.16 -1.01
CA LEU A 51 -23.17 -1.71 -0.75
C LEU A 51 -24.46 -1.03 -1.25
N GLY A 52 -25.46 -1.81 -1.70
CA GLY A 52 -26.76 -1.37 -2.23
C GLY A 52 -26.65 -0.64 -3.59
N GLY A 53 -27.53 -0.77 -4.57
CA GLY A 53 -28.77 -1.51 -4.76
C GLY A 53 -29.30 -1.06 -6.13
N GLY A 54 -29.16 -1.90 -7.15
CA GLY A 54 -29.55 -1.61 -8.53
C GLY A 54 -29.60 -2.90 -9.32
N MET A 55 -30.79 -3.52 -9.31
CA MET A 55 -31.16 -4.61 -10.21
C MET A 55 -30.86 -4.17 -11.66
N PRO A 56 -30.29 -5.03 -12.53
CA PRO A 56 -30.12 -4.68 -13.92
C PRO A 56 -31.49 -4.36 -14.55
N PRO A 57 -31.58 -3.39 -15.49
CA PRO A 57 -32.85 -3.05 -16.11
C PRO A 57 -33.41 -4.28 -16.83
N GLN A 58 -34.62 -4.69 -16.45
CA GLN A 58 -35.37 -5.69 -17.21
C GLN A 58 -35.78 -5.06 -18.54
N GLN A 59 -35.27 -5.61 -19.64
CA GLN A 59 -35.77 -5.30 -20.98
C GLN A 59 -37.23 -5.75 -21.11
N PRO A 60 -38.12 -4.96 -21.75
CA PRO A 60 -39.47 -5.40 -22.04
C PRO A 60 -39.48 -6.51 -23.09
N GLY A 61 -40.11 -7.63 -22.72
CA GLY A 61 -40.69 -8.69 -23.57
C GLY A 61 -40.19 -8.85 -25.01
N GLY A 62 -39.27 -9.79 -25.21
CA GLY A 62 -39.05 -10.48 -26.47
C GLY A 62 -39.02 -11.99 -26.22
N MET A 63 -39.93 -12.73 -26.85
CA MET A 63 -40.03 -14.20 -26.77
C MET A 63 -38.68 -14.85 -27.13
N PRO A 64 -38.16 -15.81 -26.33
CA PRO A 64 -36.97 -16.55 -26.72
C PRO A 64 -37.31 -17.52 -27.87
N PRO A 65 -36.47 -17.65 -28.90
CA PRO A 65 -36.65 -18.68 -29.93
C PRO A 65 -36.45 -20.07 -29.31
N GLN A 66 -37.39 -20.97 -29.59
CA GLN A 66 -37.36 -22.36 -29.15
C GLN A 66 -36.18 -23.11 -29.81
N GLN A 67 -35.35 -23.75 -29.00
CA GLN A 67 -34.35 -24.69 -29.48
C GLN A 67 -35.02 -26.03 -29.83
N PRO A 68 -34.65 -26.70 -30.94
CA PRO A 68 -35.15 -28.04 -31.24
C PRO A 68 -34.61 -29.05 -30.25
N GLY A 69 -35.52 -29.80 -29.64
CA GLY A 69 -35.23 -30.83 -28.65
C GLY A 69 -34.55 -32.06 -29.26
N TRP A 70 -33.58 -32.59 -28.52
CA TRP A 70 -33.11 -33.97 -28.68
C TRP A 70 -33.43 -34.76 -27.40
N GLY A 71 -34.28 -35.77 -27.57
CA GLY A 71 -34.22 -37.07 -26.93
C GLY A 71 -34.33 -37.17 -25.40
N GLN A 72 -35.52 -37.58 -24.92
CA GLN A 72 -35.66 -38.24 -23.64
C GLN A 72 -35.10 -39.67 -23.71
N GLN A 73 -34.32 -40.09 -22.72
CA GLN A 73 -34.11 -41.49 -22.38
C GLN A 73 -34.41 -41.72 -20.88
N PRO A 74 -35.16 -42.77 -20.52
CA PRO A 74 -35.56 -43.03 -19.14
C PRO A 74 -34.58 -43.95 -18.41
N GLY A 75 -34.46 -43.73 -17.09
CA GLY A 75 -34.16 -44.77 -16.09
C GLY A 75 -32.78 -45.42 -16.13
N GLY A 76 -31.84 -44.91 -15.32
CA GLY A 76 -30.60 -45.58 -14.97
C GLY A 76 -30.12 -45.12 -13.60
N MET A 77 -29.86 -46.08 -12.72
CA MET A 77 -29.44 -45.93 -11.32
C MET A 77 -28.23 -44.97 -11.14
N PRO A 78 -28.10 -44.31 -9.98
CA PRO A 78 -26.94 -43.45 -9.71
C PRO A 78 -25.65 -44.30 -9.62
N PRO A 79 -24.54 -43.90 -10.29
CA PRO A 79 -23.25 -44.53 -10.06
C PRO A 79 -22.74 -44.14 -8.67
N GLN A 80 -22.45 -45.16 -7.88
CA GLN A 80 -21.79 -45.05 -6.58
C GLN A 80 -20.39 -44.43 -6.75
N GLN A 81 -20.05 -43.54 -5.83
CA GLN A 81 -18.72 -42.95 -5.73
C GLN A 81 -17.67 -44.05 -5.46
N PRO A 82 -16.50 -44.04 -6.14
CA PRO A 82 -15.37 -44.87 -5.74
C PRO A 82 -14.83 -44.34 -4.41
N GLY A 83 -15.06 -45.09 -3.34
CA GLY A 83 -14.46 -44.88 -2.04
C GLY A 83 -12.96 -45.15 -2.10
N TRP A 84 -12.17 -44.09 -1.91
CA TRP A 84 -10.76 -44.20 -1.55
C TRP A 84 -10.60 -43.86 -0.07
N GLY A 85 -10.23 -44.89 0.69
CA GLY A 85 -9.22 -44.79 1.75
C GLY A 85 -9.60 -44.08 3.04
N GLN A 86 -9.96 -44.87 4.04
CA GLN A 86 -9.83 -44.51 5.44
C GLN A 86 -8.37 -44.10 5.73
N GLN A 87 -8.19 -42.94 6.34
CA GLN A 87 -6.90 -42.56 6.93
C GLN A 87 -6.63 -43.46 8.14
N PRO A 88 -5.48 -44.16 8.22
CA PRO A 88 -5.07 -44.79 9.46
C PRO A 88 -4.79 -43.71 10.51
N GLY A 89 -5.46 -43.82 11.65
CA GLY A 89 -5.26 -42.94 12.80
C GLY A 89 -3.83 -42.99 13.31
N TRP A 90 -3.24 -41.82 13.50
CA TRP A 90 -2.03 -41.67 14.30
C TRP A 90 -2.40 -41.93 15.77
N ALA A 91 -2.17 -43.16 16.22
CA ALA A 91 -2.10 -43.44 17.64
C ALA A 91 -0.84 -42.77 18.23
N PRO A 92 -0.94 -42.03 19.34
CA PRO A 92 0.25 -41.53 20.03
C PRO A 92 1.05 -42.73 20.58
N PRO A 93 2.39 -42.69 20.52
CA PRO A 93 3.22 -43.77 21.06
C PRO A 93 3.07 -43.90 22.57
N ALA A 94 3.09 -45.15 23.04
CA ALA A 94 2.97 -45.52 24.45
C ALA A 94 4.10 -44.93 25.32
N PRO A 95 3.83 -44.64 26.61
CA PRO A 95 4.83 -44.12 27.53
C PRO A 95 5.89 -45.19 27.84
N SER A 96 7.16 -44.86 27.61
CA SER A 96 8.29 -45.71 27.97
C SER A 96 8.50 -45.70 29.49
N SER A 97 8.58 -46.90 30.06
CA SER A 97 8.87 -47.15 31.47
C SER A 97 10.27 -46.67 31.86
N GLN A 98 10.36 -45.81 32.88
CA GLN A 98 11.61 -45.34 33.46
C GLN A 98 12.34 -46.45 34.24
N PRO A 99 13.67 -46.60 34.11
CA PRO A 99 14.46 -47.39 35.02
C PRO A 99 14.83 -46.63 36.30
N SER A 100 14.98 -47.43 37.34
CA SER A 100 15.15 -47.13 38.76
C SER A 100 16.25 -46.13 39.14
N SER A 101 15.94 -45.39 40.20
CA SER A 101 16.78 -44.59 41.09
C SER A 101 18.29 -44.87 41.05
N SER A 102 19.05 -43.94 40.46
CA SER A 102 20.44 -43.69 40.85
C SER A 102 20.45 -42.41 41.67
N ARG A 103 21.01 -42.40 42.87
CA ARG A 103 21.13 -41.23 43.76
C ARG A 103 22.15 -40.20 43.27
N ARG A 104 22.14 -39.91 41.96
CA ARG A 104 23.01 -38.95 41.26
C ARG A 104 22.30 -37.70 40.67
N PRO A 105 20.95 -37.57 40.57
CA PRO A 105 20.33 -36.40 39.94
C PRO A 105 20.25 -35.18 40.87
N LEU A 106 20.33 -35.36 42.20
CA LEU A 106 20.22 -34.24 43.14
C LEU A 106 21.46 -33.34 43.08
N LEU A 107 22.67 -33.91 42.95
CA LEU A 107 23.90 -33.14 42.79
C LEU A 107 23.94 -32.40 41.45
N ILE A 108 23.46 -33.03 40.38
CA ILE A 108 23.39 -32.40 39.06
C ILE A 108 22.35 -31.27 39.08
N LEU A 109 21.18 -31.46 39.72
CA LEU A 109 20.16 -30.43 39.86
C LEU A 109 20.65 -29.25 40.71
N VAL A 110 21.31 -29.51 41.84
CA VAL A 110 21.88 -28.46 42.71
C VAL A 110 23.01 -27.71 42.01
N LEU A 111 23.88 -28.40 41.25
CA LEU A 111 24.90 -27.77 40.41
C LEU A 111 24.28 -26.92 39.30
N PHE A 112 23.21 -27.38 38.66
CA PHE A 112 22.49 -26.59 37.64
C PHE A 112 21.86 -25.33 38.24
N ILE A 113 21.22 -25.44 39.40
CA ILE A 113 20.61 -24.29 40.09
C ILE A 113 21.71 -23.32 40.57
N LEU A 114 22.85 -23.81 41.05
CA LEU A 114 24.00 -22.99 41.40
C LEU A 114 24.63 -22.31 40.18
N LEU A 115 24.73 -22.99 39.03
CA LEU A 115 25.26 -22.43 37.79
C LEU A 115 24.33 -21.38 37.19
N ILE A 116 23.02 -21.60 37.23
CA ILE A 116 22.02 -20.62 36.81
C ILE A 116 22.02 -19.43 37.77
N GLY A 117 22.07 -19.68 39.08
CA GLY A 117 22.13 -18.63 40.11
C GLY A 117 23.39 -17.78 40.03
N LEU A 118 24.58 -18.40 39.88
CA LEU A 118 25.85 -17.71 39.66
C LEU A 118 25.89 -17.01 38.31
N GLY A 119 25.27 -17.56 37.27
CA GLY A 119 25.14 -16.92 35.95
C GLY A 119 24.26 -15.67 35.98
N VAL A 120 23.11 -15.72 36.67
CA VAL A 120 22.24 -14.56 36.86
C VAL A 120 22.89 -13.53 37.78
N LEU A 121 23.61 -13.96 38.82
CA LEU A 121 24.34 -13.07 39.70
C LEU A 121 25.53 -12.40 38.97
N ALA A 122 26.29 -13.14 38.15
CA ALA A 122 27.34 -12.58 37.31
C ALA A 122 26.77 -11.63 36.23
N TYR A 123 25.59 -11.92 35.68
CA TYR A 123 24.89 -11.03 34.75
C TYR A 123 24.43 -9.72 35.43
N MET A 124 24.01 -9.78 36.69
CA MET A 124 23.59 -8.60 37.46
C MET A 124 24.76 -7.77 38.01
N TYR A 125 25.96 -8.35 38.15
CA TYR A 125 27.14 -7.67 38.75
C TYR A 125 28.32 -7.45 37.80
N THR A 126 28.27 -7.91 36.54
CA THR A 126 29.23 -7.48 35.51
C THR A 126 28.71 -6.20 34.83
N PRO A 127 29.53 -5.15 34.65
CA PRO A 127 29.13 -3.97 33.89
C PRO A 127 29.16 -4.25 32.38
N LEU A 128 28.59 -5.38 31.94
CA LEU A 128 28.48 -5.77 30.54
C LEU A 128 27.18 -5.26 29.88
N GLY A 129 26.56 -4.23 30.46
CA GLY A 129 25.54 -3.42 29.79
C GLY A 129 26.13 -2.30 28.91
N ALA A 130 27.45 -2.09 28.93
CA ALA A 130 28.07 -0.93 28.29
C ALA A 130 29.13 -1.23 27.21
N THR A 131 29.48 -2.49 26.89
CA THR A 131 30.68 -2.74 26.04
C THR A 131 30.57 -3.82 24.95
N VAL A 132 29.40 -4.41 24.68
CA VAL A 132 29.23 -5.30 23.50
C VAL A 132 28.64 -4.55 22.28
N LYS A 133 27.98 -3.40 22.49
CA LYS A 133 27.56 -2.52 21.38
C LYS A 133 28.74 -1.88 20.67
N ASP A 134 29.81 -1.54 21.40
CA ASP A 134 31.01 -0.91 20.82
C ASP A 134 31.96 -1.93 20.16
N LEU A 135 32.04 -3.16 20.69
CA LEU A 135 32.95 -4.19 20.16
C LEU A 135 32.41 -4.93 18.91
N LEU A 136 31.11 -4.90 18.62
CA LEU A 136 30.60 -5.33 17.30
C LEU A 136 30.75 -4.26 16.22
N GLN A 137 30.98 -2.99 16.59
CA GLN A 137 31.27 -1.92 15.63
C GLN A 137 32.76 -1.84 15.28
N SER A 138 33.66 -2.41 16.10
CA SER A 138 35.11 -2.32 15.89
C SER A 138 35.75 -3.52 15.18
N VAL A 139 35.03 -4.61 14.90
CA VAL A 139 35.60 -5.81 14.23
C VAL A 139 35.44 -5.78 12.69
N THR A 140 34.76 -4.78 12.13
CA THR A 140 34.81 -4.47 10.69
C THR A 140 35.79 -3.34 10.34
N GLY A 141 36.54 -2.82 11.32
CA GLY A 141 37.39 -1.64 11.19
C GLY A 141 38.85 -1.92 10.82
N ALA A 142 39.13 -2.80 9.86
CA ALA A 142 40.50 -3.00 9.37
C ALA A 142 40.56 -3.31 7.87
N THR A 143 39.93 -2.49 7.04
CA THR A 143 40.43 -2.09 5.71
C THR A 143 39.50 -1.03 5.10
N GLY A 144 40.01 0.21 4.98
CA GLY A 144 39.51 1.20 4.01
C GLY A 144 38.37 2.13 4.44
N GLY A 145 38.73 3.32 4.93
CA GLY A 145 37.99 4.55 4.61
C GLY A 145 36.81 4.94 5.50
N THR A 146 37.04 5.22 6.78
CA THR A 146 36.07 5.96 7.62
C THR A 146 36.14 7.46 7.30
N GLY A 147 35.50 7.85 6.20
CA GLY A 147 34.95 9.19 6.08
C GLY A 147 33.50 9.14 6.53
N SER A 148 33.21 9.55 7.77
CA SER A 148 31.84 9.91 8.19
C SER A 148 31.46 11.25 7.54
N GLY A 149 31.56 11.32 6.21
CA GLY A 149 31.01 12.42 5.44
C GLY A 149 29.49 12.24 5.47
N GLN A 150 28.78 13.24 5.99
CA GLN A 150 27.35 13.36 5.75
C GLN A 150 27.11 13.22 4.25
N ASP A 151 26.11 12.44 3.86
CA ASP A 151 25.73 12.35 2.46
C ASP A 151 25.23 13.71 1.98
N ILE A 152 25.88 14.24 0.95
CA ILE A 152 25.57 15.55 0.34
C ILE A 152 25.14 15.41 -1.12
N THR A 153 25.01 14.18 -1.62
CA THR A 153 24.71 13.94 -3.03
C THR A 153 23.20 14.00 -3.22
N LYS A 154 22.75 14.80 -4.18
CA LYS A 154 21.31 14.86 -4.51
C LYS A 154 20.91 13.64 -5.35
N PRO A 155 19.66 13.15 -5.20
CA PRO A 155 19.10 12.13 -6.08
C PRO A 155 19.20 12.53 -7.56
N GLN A 156 19.66 11.62 -8.41
CA GLN A 156 19.62 11.80 -9.86
C GLN A 156 18.26 11.37 -10.41
N ILE A 157 17.46 12.35 -10.84
CA ILE A 157 16.15 12.13 -11.42
C ILE A 157 16.26 11.79 -12.92
N SER A 158 15.53 10.77 -13.36
CA SER A 158 15.48 10.27 -14.74
C SER A 158 14.07 9.82 -15.14
N ASN A 159 13.86 9.55 -16.43
CA ASN A 159 12.62 8.98 -16.98
C ASN A 159 11.32 9.75 -16.67
N VAL A 160 11.39 11.07 -16.52
CA VAL A 160 10.24 11.92 -16.16
C VAL A 160 9.21 11.98 -17.29
N GLN A 161 7.99 11.50 -17.03
CA GLN A 161 6.89 11.40 -17.99
C GLN A 161 5.56 11.86 -17.38
N ALA A 162 4.65 12.30 -18.24
CA ALA A 162 3.28 12.65 -17.88
C ALA A 162 2.30 11.84 -18.74
N THR A 163 1.30 11.23 -18.09
CA THR A 163 0.18 10.55 -18.75
C THR A 163 -1.11 11.32 -18.42
N PRO A 164 -1.53 12.25 -19.28
CA PRO A 164 -2.71 13.07 -19.02
C PRO A 164 -4.02 12.32 -19.27
N SER A 165 -5.03 12.73 -18.51
CA SER A 165 -6.45 12.42 -18.65
C SER A 165 -7.23 13.71 -18.85
N THR A 166 -8.56 13.66 -18.79
CA THR A 166 -9.44 14.84 -18.94
C THR A 166 -9.26 15.83 -17.79
N THR A 167 -9.29 15.36 -16.54
CA THR A 167 -9.19 16.22 -15.34
C THR A 167 -8.08 15.79 -14.37
N SER A 168 -7.15 14.96 -14.85
CA SER A 168 -6.03 14.45 -14.07
C SER A 168 -4.81 14.20 -14.94
N ALA A 169 -3.66 14.00 -14.32
CA ALA A 169 -2.45 13.50 -14.98
C ALA A 169 -1.65 12.65 -14.00
N VAL A 170 -1.13 11.51 -14.47
CA VAL A 170 -0.17 10.72 -13.70
C VAL A 170 1.23 11.12 -14.13
N ILE A 171 2.03 11.59 -13.19
CA ILE A 171 3.43 11.95 -13.38
C ILE A 171 4.30 10.84 -12.80
N THR A 172 5.22 10.30 -13.60
CA THR A 172 6.14 9.24 -13.19
C THR A 172 7.58 9.63 -13.47
N TRP A 173 8.49 9.16 -12.62
CA TRP A 173 9.93 9.29 -12.78
C TRP A 173 10.67 8.25 -11.95
N THR A 174 11.99 8.18 -12.11
CA THR A 174 12.87 7.33 -11.33
C THR A 174 14.03 8.12 -10.74
N THR A 175 14.56 7.67 -9.61
CA THR A 175 15.81 8.14 -9.01
C THR A 175 16.85 7.02 -8.97
N ASN A 176 18.12 7.37 -8.81
CA ASN A 176 19.20 6.41 -8.58
C ASN A 176 19.31 5.95 -7.10
N GLU A 177 18.52 6.55 -6.21
CA GLU A 177 18.54 6.31 -4.77
C GLU A 177 17.16 6.57 -4.15
N LEU A 178 16.93 6.06 -2.93
CA LEU A 178 15.64 6.17 -2.26
C LEU A 178 15.33 7.64 -1.92
N ALA A 179 14.22 8.15 -2.43
CA ALA A 179 13.86 9.54 -2.25
C ALA A 179 12.34 9.73 -2.11
N SER A 180 11.95 10.93 -1.68
CA SER A 180 10.56 11.38 -1.65
C SER A 180 9.97 11.63 -3.04
N SER A 181 8.64 11.68 -3.09
CA SER A 181 7.84 11.88 -4.30
C SER A 181 7.01 13.17 -4.18
N GLN A 182 7.31 14.20 -4.98
CA GLN A 182 6.48 15.41 -5.06
C GLN A 182 6.51 16.04 -6.45
N VAL A 183 5.41 16.69 -6.85
CA VAL A 183 5.29 17.44 -8.11
C VAL A 183 4.87 18.87 -7.81
N GLU A 184 5.55 19.83 -8.43
CA GLU A 184 5.10 21.21 -8.52
C GLU A 184 4.54 21.45 -9.92
N TYR A 185 3.34 22.03 -10.02
CA TYR A 185 2.64 22.17 -11.29
C TYR A 185 1.73 23.40 -11.33
N GLY A 186 1.48 23.94 -12.53
CA GLY A 186 0.61 25.10 -12.70
C GLY A 186 0.26 25.34 -14.16
N ARG A 187 -0.78 26.16 -14.41
CA ARG A 187 -1.09 26.64 -15.77
C ARG A 187 -0.15 27.75 -16.21
N THR A 188 0.53 28.39 -15.26
CA THR A 188 1.64 29.31 -15.45
C THR A 188 2.76 28.91 -14.48
N LYS A 189 3.99 29.35 -14.77
CA LYS A 189 5.15 29.06 -13.92
C LYS A 189 5.17 29.88 -12.62
N ASP A 190 4.44 30.99 -12.58
CA ASP A 190 4.39 31.91 -11.43
C ASP A 190 3.25 31.59 -10.46
N GLN A 191 2.27 30.77 -10.87
CA GLN A 191 1.12 30.37 -10.07
C GLN A 191 1.02 28.85 -10.04
N THR A 192 1.82 28.25 -9.16
CA THR A 192 1.98 26.80 -9.05
C THR A 192 1.31 26.26 -7.79
N LEU A 193 1.04 24.96 -7.80
CA LEU A 193 0.58 24.16 -6.69
C LEU A 193 1.60 23.06 -6.44
N LEU A 194 1.74 22.67 -5.17
CA LEU A 194 2.51 21.49 -4.77
C LEU A 194 1.56 20.32 -4.52
N SER A 195 1.88 19.16 -5.07
CA SER A 195 1.22 17.92 -4.69
C SER A 195 1.53 17.58 -3.23
N GLU A 196 0.71 16.70 -2.65
CA GLU A 196 1.07 16.03 -1.40
C GLU A 196 2.47 15.41 -1.52
N LEU A 197 3.28 15.59 -0.48
CA LEU A 197 4.57 14.91 -0.35
C LEU A 197 4.31 13.44 0.01
N ARG A 198 4.89 12.53 -0.75
CA ARG A 198 4.80 11.09 -0.50
C ARG A 198 6.18 10.47 -0.36
N ASP A 199 6.22 9.29 0.25
CA ASP A 199 7.42 8.48 0.40
C ASP A 199 8.59 9.21 1.08
N ASP A 200 8.34 10.20 1.95
CA ASP A 200 9.42 11.01 2.52
C ASP A 200 10.33 10.20 3.47
N PRO A 201 11.60 9.92 3.09
CA PRO A 201 12.51 9.15 3.93
C PRO A 201 12.99 9.92 5.17
N THR A 202 12.69 11.22 5.25
CA THR A 202 12.99 12.05 6.43
C THR A 202 11.83 12.12 7.43
N ALA A 203 10.66 11.58 7.07
CA ALA A 203 9.50 11.63 7.94
C ALA A 203 9.57 10.57 9.04
N LEU A 204 9.25 10.99 10.26
CA LEU A 204 9.26 10.16 11.47
C LEU A 204 7.86 10.09 12.09
N ASP A 205 7.55 8.99 12.75
CA ASP A 205 6.35 8.88 13.60
C ASP A 205 6.53 9.65 14.92
N ALA A 206 5.53 9.60 15.80
CA ALA A 206 5.58 10.29 17.09
C ALA A 206 6.68 9.75 18.01
N GLU A 207 7.14 8.53 17.77
CA GLU A 207 8.16 7.82 18.49
C GLU A 207 9.57 8.01 17.89
N GLY A 208 9.68 8.73 16.77
CA GLY A 208 10.94 9.01 16.10
C GLY A 208 11.42 7.91 15.13
N ASN A 209 10.57 6.96 14.75
CA ASN A 209 10.90 5.93 13.78
C ASN A 209 10.59 6.39 12.34
N PRO A 210 11.43 6.03 11.35
CA PRO A 210 11.15 6.33 9.94
C PRO A 210 9.82 5.72 9.48
N ILE A 211 8.94 6.54 8.91
CA ILE A 211 7.63 6.07 8.39
C ILE A 211 7.71 5.55 6.95
N SER A 212 8.78 5.92 6.23
CA SER A 212 9.04 5.54 4.85
C SER A 212 10.54 5.40 4.67
N ALA A 213 10.94 4.44 3.84
CA ALA A 213 12.34 4.31 3.41
C ALA A 213 12.65 5.18 2.17
N GLY A 214 11.64 5.75 1.51
CA GLY A 214 11.75 6.36 0.19
C GLY A 214 11.34 5.43 -0.95
N ALA A 215 11.31 5.97 -2.17
CA ALA A 215 11.02 5.22 -3.39
C ALA A 215 12.14 5.41 -4.44
N ILE A 216 12.30 4.42 -5.32
CA ILE A 216 13.16 4.50 -6.53
C ILE A 216 12.32 4.82 -7.77
N THR A 217 11.06 4.35 -7.78
CA THR A 217 10.09 4.60 -8.85
C THR A 217 8.94 5.39 -8.25
N HIS A 218 8.67 6.55 -8.83
CA HIS A 218 7.73 7.52 -8.28
C HIS A 218 6.49 7.62 -9.16
N SER A 219 5.35 7.84 -8.53
CA SER A 219 4.08 8.07 -9.22
C SER A 219 3.19 9.02 -8.42
N ILE A 220 2.90 10.18 -9.00
CA ILE A 220 1.99 11.17 -8.42
C ILE A 220 0.83 11.38 -9.37
N THR A 221 -0.40 11.28 -8.85
CA THR A 221 -1.61 11.60 -9.60
C THR A 221 -2.06 13.02 -9.26
N LEU A 222 -1.98 13.92 -10.23
CA LEU A 222 -2.55 15.26 -10.16
C LEU A 222 -4.04 15.17 -10.48
N THR A 223 -4.89 15.81 -9.67
CA THR A 223 -6.36 15.78 -9.84
C THR A 223 -6.94 17.18 -9.86
N GLY A 224 -8.19 17.31 -10.30
CA GLY A 224 -8.88 18.60 -10.37
C GLY A 224 -8.33 19.54 -11.45
N LEU A 225 -7.72 18.98 -12.50
CA LEU A 225 -7.20 19.76 -13.62
C LEU A 225 -8.33 20.22 -14.54
N THR A 226 -8.17 21.38 -15.18
CA THR A 226 -9.11 21.87 -16.19
C THR A 226 -8.95 21.05 -17.47
N PRO A 227 -10.03 20.47 -18.02
CA PRO A 227 -9.97 19.73 -19.27
C PRO A 227 -9.74 20.65 -20.46
N SER A 228 -9.08 20.11 -21.49
CA SER A 228 -9.09 20.74 -22.82
C SER A 228 -10.51 20.75 -23.39
N ILE A 229 -10.75 21.67 -24.31
CA ILE A 229 -12.00 21.76 -25.06
C ILE A 229 -11.70 21.68 -26.56
N PRO A 230 -12.67 21.33 -27.43
CA PRO A 230 -12.42 21.23 -28.87
C PRO A 230 -11.86 22.51 -29.50
N ALA A 231 -12.14 23.67 -28.90
CA ALA A 231 -11.68 24.97 -29.36
C ALA A 231 -10.32 25.42 -28.78
N GLY A 232 -9.69 24.63 -27.89
CA GLY A 232 -8.42 25.00 -27.27
C GLY A 232 -7.88 24.00 -26.25
N ASN A 233 -6.56 23.83 -26.28
CA ASN A 233 -5.85 22.94 -25.37
C ASN A 233 -5.54 23.65 -24.06
N ILE A 234 -5.65 22.92 -22.94
CA ILE A 234 -5.18 23.39 -21.64
C ILE A 234 -3.83 22.77 -21.34
N MET A 235 -2.81 23.62 -21.36
CA MET A 235 -1.44 23.26 -21.01
C MET A 235 -1.16 23.46 -19.52
N TYR A 236 -0.41 22.52 -18.95
CA TYR A 236 0.20 22.61 -17.63
C TYR A 236 1.71 22.52 -17.74
N TYR A 237 2.40 23.25 -16.87
CA TYR A 237 3.83 23.16 -16.62
C TYR A 237 4.04 22.36 -15.33
N TYR A 238 5.09 21.55 -15.29
CA TYR A 238 5.45 20.82 -14.08
C TYR A 238 6.96 20.58 -13.94
N LYS A 239 7.38 20.41 -12.69
CA LYS A 239 8.67 19.85 -12.28
C LYS A 239 8.45 18.83 -11.15
N VAL A 240 9.32 17.84 -11.07
CA VAL A 240 9.31 16.81 -10.02
C VAL A 240 10.41 17.12 -9.02
N LYS A 241 10.17 16.78 -7.76
CA LYS A 241 11.08 17.00 -6.64
C LYS A 241 11.25 15.69 -5.88
N SER A 242 12.50 15.36 -5.58
CA SER A 242 12.86 14.16 -4.82
C SER A 242 13.98 14.48 -3.84
N LYS A 243 13.76 14.13 -2.58
CA LYS A 243 14.66 14.39 -1.45
C LYS A 243 15.03 13.06 -0.78
N ASP A 244 16.32 12.80 -0.63
CA ASP A 244 16.84 11.59 0.04
C ASP A 244 16.69 11.64 1.58
N ALA A 245 17.17 10.59 2.25
CA ALA A 245 17.15 10.47 3.70
C ALA A 245 18.10 11.46 4.42
N ALA A 246 19.15 11.93 3.74
CA ALA A 246 20.08 12.94 4.25
C ALA A 246 19.56 14.38 4.08
N GLY A 247 18.44 14.55 3.36
CA GLY A 247 17.79 15.82 3.11
C GLY A 247 18.24 16.51 1.82
N ASN A 248 19.06 15.89 0.97
CA ASN A 248 19.48 16.50 -0.28
C ASN A 248 18.32 16.42 -1.29
N GLU A 249 17.85 17.59 -1.74
CA GLU A 249 16.73 17.70 -2.67
C GLU A 249 17.21 17.95 -4.10
N ALA A 250 16.75 17.08 -5.00
CA ALA A 250 16.85 17.22 -6.44
C ALA A 250 15.52 17.72 -7.01
N VAL A 251 15.63 18.55 -8.06
CA VAL A 251 14.49 19.08 -8.80
C VAL A 251 14.75 18.86 -10.28
N TYR A 252 13.75 18.37 -11.01
CA TYR A 252 13.84 18.18 -12.45
C TYR A 252 12.56 18.64 -13.16
N PRO A 253 12.66 19.43 -14.25
CA PRO A 253 13.89 20.05 -14.77
C PRO A 253 14.51 21.03 -13.76
N ALA A 254 15.84 21.18 -13.79
CA ALA A 254 16.56 22.00 -12.80
C ALA A 254 16.46 23.51 -13.09
N SER A 255 16.26 23.89 -14.35
CA SER A 255 16.09 25.29 -14.76
C SER A 255 14.62 25.69 -14.79
N ASP A 256 14.31 26.90 -14.32
CA ASP A 256 12.95 27.46 -14.38
C ASP A 256 12.47 27.74 -15.81
N SER A 257 13.38 27.87 -16.77
CA SER A 257 13.02 27.98 -18.19
C SER A 257 12.50 26.65 -18.77
N ASP A 258 12.91 25.51 -18.21
CA ASP A 258 12.85 24.22 -18.91
C ASP A 258 11.77 23.28 -18.39
N TRP A 259 10.83 23.80 -17.60
CA TRP A 259 9.73 23.02 -17.03
C TRP A 259 9.06 22.14 -18.08
N LYS A 260 8.80 20.89 -17.71
CA LYS A 260 8.07 19.97 -18.58
C LYS A 260 6.63 20.43 -18.74
N THR A 261 6.00 20.01 -19.83
CA THR A 261 4.60 20.33 -20.10
C THR A 261 3.78 19.08 -20.40
N PHE A 262 2.48 19.16 -20.13
CA PHE A 262 1.50 18.24 -20.67
C PHE A 262 0.18 18.98 -20.94
N GLU A 263 -0.66 18.39 -21.78
CA GLU A 263 -2.00 18.92 -22.06
C GLU A 263 -3.04 17.94 -21.54
N THR A 264 -4.07 18.44 -20.87
CA THR A 264 -5.20 17.61 -20.46
C THR A 264 -5.99 17.18 -21.69
N LYS A 265 -6.65 16.02 -21.62
CA LYS A 265 -7.49 15.53 -22.71
C LYS A 265 -8.78 16.35 -22.82
N ILE A 266 -9.38 16.34 -24.01
CA ILE A 266 -10.69 16.97 -24.23
C ILE A 266 -11.74 16.22 -23.41
N SER A 267 -12.63 16.96 -22.75
CA SER A 267 -13.79 16.34 -22.09
C SER A 267 -14.72 15.73 -23.12
N ASP A 268 -15.06 14.45 -22.97
CA ASP A 268 -16.15 13.83 -23.71
C ASP A 268 -17.47 14.45 -23.24
N THR A 269 -17.88 15.56 -23.87
CA THR A 269 -19.19 16.19 -23.69
C THR A 269 -20.27 15.42 -24.44
#